data_AF-A0A4Q3NBQ6-F1
#
_entry.id   AF-A0A4Q3NBQ6-F1
#
_cell.length_a   1.000
_cell.length_b   1.000
_cell.length_c   1.000
_cell.angle_alpha   90.00
_cell.angle_beta   90.00
_cell.angle_gamma   90.00
#
_symmetry.space_group_name_H-M   'P 1'
#
loop_
_entity.id
_entity.type
_entity.pdbx_description
1 polymer ?
#
loop_
_entity_poly.entity_id
_entity_poly.type
_entity_poly.pdbx_seq_one_letter_code
_entity_poly.pdbx_strand_id
1 'polypeptide(L)'
;GNIDVSGLRLAGGAQPGTGVLVGNRALVTTTSGGNISLTGEMQGAGPGLVIQPLNNFSGLGIPGGRVVGSNQVVLRASNNGTADALVAGAGGQVAAGSVLNLRPGGLNLTGGPENYAATAVDRTGNPITVGGPGGTGFDLSADELATMSAPTTVIGSNAHAADINVVAALNFGANAVTLQNGGGGNIALQAPVTAARVGLASAGNITQTPAAPITAGTLLASSSGGSVLLDQAANNVSANTLGGSAAGAFRYQDVDELRVGPVSVIGYDAAGNAPQVVSAGSMAADTVFVRTLSGDLQLGTAVSSTSGADLVAAARFQNVGGGSLSGAPWRVWANTWVGETRGGLAGSGPLPNLYNCAYLGLCTVSVTPGDNHFIYAQQPVATVVANNATRPFGFPNPLLTYSITGLILGDTGGSFNGVLSTTAGLGSLPGFYPINGSFSSAAGYAVNVVPGTLRVSAAIDLPRVDVLRDLPTTYLYDRNIGQAPICLATGPLDGDRAQQGADVLAREWSRVRSRPNLLNCVDTERRNGCADF
;
A
#
# COMPACT_ATOMS: atom_id res chain seq x y z
N GLY A 1 16.22 -22.33 45.51
CA GLY A 1 17.42 -21.80 44.85
C GLY A 1 17.52 -22.36 43.44
N ASN A 2 18.56 -21.98 42.70
CA ASN A 2 18.85 -22.57 41.39
C ASN A 2 19.53 -23.93 41.56
N ILE A 3 19.34 -24.83 40.59
CA ILE A 3 19.99 -26.13 40.55
C ILE A 3 20.79 -26.22 39.26
N ASP A 4 22.11 -26.37 39.39
CA ASP A 4 22.99 -26.63 38.25
C ASP A 4 23.59 -28.03 38.41
N VAL A 5 23.29 -28.91 37.45
CA VAL A 5 23.89 -30.24 37.35
C VAL A 5 24.71 -30.27 36.08
N SER A 6 25.98 -30.61 36.22
CA SER A 6 26.88 -30.72 35.07
C SER A 6 27.71 -31.98 35.17
N GLY A 7 27.98 -32.60 34.03
CA GLY A 7 28.79 -33.80 33.97
C GLY A 7 29.37 -34.05 32.59
N LEU A 8 30.63 -34.46 32.57
CA LEU A 8 31.40 -34.77 31.37
C LEU A 8 31.95 -36.18 31.49
N ARG A 9 31.73 -36.98 30.45
CA ARG A 9 32.33 -38.30 30.29
C ARG A 9 33.39 -38.24 29.18
N LEU A 10 34.65 -38.45 29.57
CA LEU A 10 35.78 -38.55 28.63
C LEU A 10 35.69 -39.85 27.80
N ALA A 11 36.29 -39.83 26.60
CA ALA A 11 36.40 -41.01 25.74
C ALA A 11 37.38 -42.06 26.31
N GLY A 12 37.26 -43.32 25.88
CA GLY A 12 38.25 -44.38 26.14
C GLY A 12 38.09 -45.20 27.43
N GLY A 13 36.98 -45.06 28.16
CA GLY A 13 36.68 -45.88 29.35
C GLY A 13 36.06 -47.24 29.03
N ALA A 14 36.33 -48.26 29.84
CA ALA A 14 35.83 -49.64 29.67
C ALA A 14 34.32 -49.81 29.95
N GLN A 15 33.66 -48.79 30.52
CA GLN A 15 32.25 -48.81 30.88
C GLN A 15 31.46 -47.78 30.06
N PRO A 16 30.26 -48.14 29.55
CA PRO A 16 29.36 -47.16 28.96
C PRO A 16 29.00 -46.10 29.99
N GLY A 17 28.78 -44.87 29.54
CA GLY A 17 28.46 -43.75 30.42
C GLY A 17 27.87 -42.59 29.66
N THR A 18 27.36 -41.62 30.42
CA THR A 18 26.82 -40.35 29.92
C THR A 18 27.36 -39.23 30.79
N GLY A 19 27.31 -37.99 30.29
CA GLY A 19 27.70 -36.82 31.07
C GLY A 19 26.79 -36.63 32.27
N VAL A 20 25.49 -36.55 32.04
CA VAL A 20 24.47 -36.43 33.10
C VAL A 20 23.37 -37.46 32.88
N LEU A 21 23.06 -38.19 33.95
CA LEU A 21 21.98 -39.16 34.00
C LEU A 21 20.99 -38.78 35.10
N VAL A 22 19.74 -38.54 34.72
CA VAL A 22 18.61 -38.41 35.64
C VAL A 22 17.68 -39.60 35.39
N GLY A 23 17.89 -40.68 36.15
CA GLY A 23 17.12 -41.92 36.02
C GLY A 23 16.51 -42.41 37.33
N ASN A 24 15.75 -43.51 37.26
CA ASN A 24 15.22 -44.25 38.42
C ASN A 24 14.54 -43.39 39.49
N ARG A 25 13.37 -42.78 39.18
CA ARG A 25 12.61 -41.91 40.10
C ARG A 25 13.37 -40.70 40.65
N ALA A 26 14.55 -40.38 40.13
CA ALA A 26 15.26 -39.16 40.52
C ALA A 26 14.39 -37.94 40.21
N LEU A 27 14.22 -37.07 41.21
CA LEU A 27 13.46 -35.83 41.09
C LEU A 27 14.42 -34.65 41.27
N VAL A 28 14.59 -33.88 40.20
CA VAL A 28 15.27 -32.58 40.22
C VAL A 28 14.17 -31.52 40.15
N THR A 29 13.87 -30.87 41.27
CA THR A 29 12.74 -29.94 41.35
C THR A 29 13.10 -28.66 42.08
N THR A 30 12.52 -27.54 41.64
CA THR A 30 12.54 -26.27 42.39
C THR A 30 11.11 -25.89 42.80
N THR A 31 10.94 -25.25 43.95
CA THR A 31 9.61 -24.96 44.55
C THR A 31 9.30 -23.46 44.71
N SER A 32 10.23 -22.55 44.37
CA SER A 32 10.11 -21.11 44.67
C SER A 32 10.83 -20.20 43.64
N GLY A 33 10.50 -20.32 42.36
CA GLY A 33 11.06 -19.49 41.27
C GLY A 33 12.50 -19.82 40.86
N GLY A 34 13.02 -20.96 41.32
CA GLY A 34 14.39 -21.40 41.02
C GLY A 34 14.52 -21.97 39.59
N ASN A 35 15.66 -21.70 38.96
CA ASN A 35 16.01 -22.21 37.65
C ASN A 35 16.69 -23.58 37.76
N ILE A 36 16.57 -24.41 36.71
CA ILE A 36 17.34 -25.66 36.59
C ILE A 36 18.19 -25.59 35.33
N SER A 37 19.48 -25.89 35.44
CA SER A 37 20.37 -26.12 34.30
C SER A 37 20.96 -27.52 34.38
N LEU A 38 20.76 -28.33 33.33
CA LEU A 38 21.41 -29.63 33.17
C LEU A 38 22.36 -29.54 31.97
N THR A 39 23.64 -29.81 32.19
CA THR A 39 24.68 -29.76 31.13
C THR A 39 25.44 -31.08 31.09
N GLY A 40 25.19 -31.89 30.05
CA GLY A 40 25.80 -33.19 29.87
C GLY A 40 26.65 -33.29 28.60
N GLU A 41 27.89 -33.74 28.71
CA GLU A 41 28.75 -34.03 27.55
C GLU A 41 29.30 -35.46 27.59
N MET A 42 29.28 -36.14 26.44
CA MET A 42 29.91 -37.45 26.24
C MET A 42 30.91 -37.36 25.07
N GLN A 43 32.20 -37.37 25.35
CA GLN A 43 33.25 -37.28 24.31
C GLN A 43 33.46 -38.59 23.54
N GLY A 44 32.91 -39.70 24.03
CA GLY A 44 32.86 -40.98 23.31
C GLY A 44 31.52 -41.21 22.59
N ALA A 45 31.26 -42.46 22.20
CA ALA A 45 29.97 -42.85 21.64
C ALA A 45 28.91 -42.97 22.76
N GLY A 46 27.87 -42.15 22.70
CA GLY A 46 26.73 -42.19 23.62
C GLY A 46 26.08 -40.83 23.85
N PRO A 47 25.00 -40.79 24.65
CA PRO A 47 24.31 -39.56 24.97
C PRO A 47 25.08 -38.70 25.97
N GLY A 48 25.00 -37.38 25.79
CA GLY A 48 25.53 -36.39 26.73
C GLY A 48 24.63 -36.21 27.95
N LEU A 49 23.31 -36.15 27.74
CA LEU A 49 22.30 -35.99 28.77
C LEU A 49 21.18 -37.02 28.60
N VAL A 50 20.87 -37.74 29.68
CA VAL A 50 19.87 -38.81 29.70
C VAL A 50 18.83 -38.55 30.79
N ILE A 51 17.56 -38.50 30.43
CA ILE A 51 16.40 -38.34 31.34
C ILE A 51 15.40 -39.47 31.05
N GLN A 52 15.72 -40.67 31.52
CA GLN A 52 14.91 -41.89 31.29
C GLN A 52 15.27 -42.96 32.33
N PRO A 53 14.53 -44.09 32.40
CA PRO A 53 14.89 -45.22 33.23
C PRO A 53 16.28 -45.78 32.87
N LEU A 54 17.02 -46.29 33.87
CA LEU A 54 18.40 -46.79 33.71
C LEU A 54 18.52 -48.15 32.99
N ASN A 55 17.39 -48.83 32.81
CA ASN A 55 17.30 -50.17 32.30
C ASN A 55 16.00 -50.31 31.52
N ASN A 56 16.10 -50.67 30.25
CA ASN A 56 14.98 -50.97 29.38
C ASN A 56 14.37 -52.33 29.77
N PHE A 57 13.96 -52.51 31.04
CA PHE A 57 13.08 -53.59 31.43
C PHE A 57 11.70 -53.29 30.84
N SER A 58 11.58 -53.54 29.54
CA SER A 58 10.35 -53.43 28.78
C SER A 58 9.25 -54.17 29.53
N GLY A 59 8.23 -53.43 29.96
CA GLY A 59 7.03 -53.99 30.59
C GLY A 59 6.89 -53.82 32.12
N LEU A 60 7.88 -53.28 32.86
CA LEU A 60 7.76 -53.10 34.32
C LEU A 60 7.36 -51.69 34.80
N GLY A 61 7.08 -50.75 33.89
CA GLY A 61 6.52 -49.44 34.25
C GLY A 61 7.36 -48.62 35.26
N ILE A 62 8.69 -48.75 35.23
CA ILE A 62 9.58 -48.01 36.14
C ILE A 62 9.58 -46.53 35.74
N PRO A 63 9.23 -45.59 36.63
CA PRO A 63 9.26 -44.17 36.30
C PRO A 63 10.69 -43.70 36.02
N GLY A 64 10.86 -42.91 34.96
CA GLY A 64 12.11 -42.26 34.62
C GLY A 64 12.45 -41.10 35.56
N GLY A 65 13.51 -40.36 35.22
CA GLY A 65 13.84 -39.12 35.91
C GLY A 65 12.84 -38.01 35.64
N ARG A 66 12.63 -37.14 36.63
CA ARG A 66 11.73 -36.00 36.52
C ARG A 66 12.48 -34.71 36.83
N VAL A 67 12.44 -33.76 35.89
CA VAL A 67 13.06 -32.45 35.99
C VAL A 67 11.98 -31.38 35.94
N VAL A 68 11.69 -30.73 37.07
CA VAL A 68 10.59 -29.76 37.17
C VAL A 68 11.09 -28.44 37.75
N GLY A 69 11.29 -27.47 36.87
CA GLY A 69 11.63 -26.11 37.22
C GLY A 69 10.38 -25.27 37.49
N SER A 70 10.32 -24.60 38.63
CA SER A 70 9.28 -23.61 38.94
C SER A 70 9.38 -22.32 38.10
N ASN A 71 10.51 -22.07 37.44
CA ASN A 71 10.71 -20.98 36.48
C ASN A 71 11.24 -21.52 35.14
N GLN A 72 12.54 -21.42 34.87
CA GLN A 72 13.14 -21.89 33.62
C GLN A 72 13.92 -23.20 33.81
N VAL A 73 13.93 -24.03 32.76
CA VAL A 73 14.76 -25.23 32.64
C VAL A 73 15.63 -25.11 31.39
N VAL A 74 16.93 -25.33 31.54
CA VAL A 74 17.90 -25.34 30.44
C VAL A 74 18.50 -26.72 30.31
N LEU A 75 18.36 -27.33 29.14
CA LEU A 75 18.99 -28.59 28.82
C LEU A 75 20.09 -28.34 27.78
N ARG A 76 21.32 -28.64 28.18
CA ARG A 76 22.51 -28.64 27.33
C ARG A 76 23.01 -30.06 27.18
N ALA A 77 23.14 -30.50 25.93
CA ALA A 77 23.67 -31.80 25.63
C ALA A 77 24.65 -31.74 24.45
N SER A 78 25.71 -32.53 24.51
CA SER A 78 26.61 -32.72 23.37
C SER A 78 27.28 -34.08 23.43
N ASN A 79 27.68 -34.56 22.26
CA ASN A 79 28.52 -35.73 22.12
C ASN A 79 29.44 -35.62 20.89
N ASN A 80 30.12 -36.72 20.55
CA ASN A 80 30.98 -36.82 19.36
C ASN A 80 30.21 -36.93 18.02
N GLY A 81 28.88 -36.81 18.02
CA GLY A 81 28.04 -36.88 16.82
C GLY A 81 27.69 -38.29 16.35
N THR A 82 28.09 -39.36 17.05
CA THR A 82 27.79 -40.75 16.65
C THR A 82 26.54 -41.35 17.29
N ALA A 83 25.93 -40.64 18.24
CA ALA A 83 24.70 -41.03 18.92
C ALA A 83 23.82 -39.79 19.11
N ASP A 84 22.61 -39.97 19.62
CA ASP A 84 21.79 -38.85 20.08
C ASP A 84 22.41 -38.22 21.33
N ALA A 85 22.54 -36.90 21.35
CA ALA A 85 23.17 -36.17 22.45
C ALA A 85 22.22 -35.99 23.64
N LEU A 86 20.93 -35.78 23.39
CA LEU A 86 19.89 -35.73 24.40
C LEU A 86 19.09 -37.02 24.29
N VAL A 87 18.70 -37.62 25.42
CA VAL A 87 17.76 -38.73 25.40
C VAL A 87 16.77 -38.54 26.54
N ALA A 88 15.57 -38.07 26.20
CA ALA A 88 14.42 -38.00 27.10
C ALA A 88 13.38 -39.07 26.72
N GLY A 89 13.57 -40.30 27.18
CA GLY A 89 12.76 -41.47 26.81
C GLY A 89 11.45 -41.64 27.58
N ALA A 90 10.67 -42.65 27.19
CA ALA A 90 9.39 -43.00 27.80
C ALA A 90 9.51 -43.17 29.33
N GLY A 91 8.73 -42.38 30.07
CA GLY A 91 8.74 -42.33 31.54
C GLY A 91 9.61 -41.24 32.13
N GLY A 92 10.46 -40.56 31.34
CA GLY A 92 11.06 -39.28 31.69
C GLY A 92 10.06 -38.14 31.62
N GLN A 93 10.28 -37.07 32.39
CA GLN A 93 9.48 -35.84 32.29
C GLN A 93 10.34 -34.61 32.51
N VAL A 94 10.19 -33.63 31.62
CA VAL A 94 10.77 -32.29 31.79
C VAL A 94 9.66 -31.25 31.79
N ALA A 95 9.63 -30.41 32.81
CA ALA A 95 8.67 -29.31 32.90
C ALA A 95 9.32 -28.01 33.35
N ALA A 96 8.95 -26.91 32.73
CA ALA A 96 9.33 -25.56 33.14
C ALA A 96 8.08 -24.71 33.39
N GLY A 97 8.10 -23.92 34.47
CA GLY A 97 7.03 -22.99 34.81
C GLY A 97 6.93 -21.79 33.87
N SER A 98 8.00 -21.42 33.17
CA SER A 98 8.03 -20.32 32.20
C SER A 98 8.65 -20.75 30.86
N VAL A 99 9.95 -21.01 30.83
CA VAL A 99 10.71 -21.28 29.61
C VAL A 99 11.52 -22.56 29.73
N LEU A 100 11.35 -23.45 28.76
CA LEU A 100 12.25 -24.56 28.50
C LEU A 100 13.22 -24.16 27.38
N ASN A 101 14.52 -24.19 27.64
CA ASN A 101 15.54 -23.96 26.62
C ASN A 101 16.30 -25.24 26.30
N LEU A 102 16.36 -25.56 25.00
CA LEU A 102 17.03 -26.75 24.47
C LEU A 102 18.14 -26.30 23.53
N ARG A 103 19.39 -26.67 23.80
CA ARG A 103 20.51 -26.27 22.95
C ARG A 103 21.73 -27.19 23.09
N PRO A 104 22.57 -27.30 22.04
CA PRO A 104 23.83 -28.00 22.14
C PRO A 104 24.76 -27.34 23.16
N GLY A 105 25.33 -28.14 24.06
CA GLY A 105 26.21 -27.62 25.10
C GLY A 105 26.91 -28.72 25.88
N GLY A 106 28.01 -28.36 26.52
CA GLY A 106 28.88 -29.31 27.22
C GLY A 106 29.76 -28.60 28.25
N LEU A 107 30.92 -29.16 28.52
CA LEU A 107 31.85 -28.65 29.52
C LEU A 107 33.25 -28.46 28.92
N ASN A 108 33.84 -27.30 29.17
CA ASN A 108 35.27 -27.11 28.98
C ASN A 108 35.98 -27.46 30.30
N LEU A 109 36.92 -28.40 30.24
CA LEU A 109 37.80 -28.72 31.35
C LEU A 109 39.06 -27.87 31.30
N THR A 110 39.43 -27.33 32.45
CA THR A 110 40.78 -26.80 32.70
C THR A 110 41.37 -27.51 33.92
N GLY A 111 42.70 -27.58 34.01
CA GLY A 111 43.40 -28.33 35.08
C GLY A 111 43.74 -29.77 34.69
N GLY A 112 44.12 -30.58 35.69
CA GLY A 112 44.54 -31.97 35.53
C GLY A 112 43.69 -32.97 36.33
N PRO A 113 44.05 -34.26 36.33
CA PRO A 113 43.27 -35.34 36.94
C PRO A 113 42.86 -35.14 38.41
N GLU A 114 43.60 -34.34 39.15
CA GLU A 114 43.36 -34.06 40.57
C GLU A 114 42.60 -32.76 40.84
N ASN A 115 42.43 -31.90 39.83
CA ASN A 115 41.89 -30.54 40.00
C ASN A 115 41.18 -29.99 38.75
N TYR A 116 40.32 -30.79 38.14
CA TYR A 116 39.52 -30.30 37.02
C TYR A 116 38.52 -29.21 37.44
N ALA A 117 38.58 -28.08 36.76
CA ALA A 117 37.51 -27.08 36.75
C ALA A 117 36.69 -27.26 35.46
N ALA A 118 35.39 -27.53 35.61
CA ALA A 118 34.46 -27.72 34.51
C ALA A 118 33.54 -26.51 34.37
N THR A 119 33.59 -25.84 33.22
CA THR A 119 32.74 -24.68 32.92
C THR A 119 31.76 -25.05 31.83
N ALA A 120 30.46 -24.85 32.09
CA ALA A 120 29.41 -25.07 31.10
C ALA A 120 29.62 -24.13 29.90
N VAL A 121 29.54 -24.69 28.70
CA VAL A 121 29.72 -23.96 27.45
C VAL A 121 28.68 -24.40 26.42
N ASP A 122 28.20 -23.46 25.61
CA ASP A 122 27.33 -23.78 24.48
C ASP A 122 28.19 -24.26 23.30
N ARG A 123 27.78 -25.35 22.65
CA ARG A 123 28.42 -25.88 21.44
C ARG A 123 27.74 -25.27 20.22
N THR A 124 27.88 -23.97 20.04
CA THR A 124 27.06 -23.16 19.10
C THR A 124 27.21 -23.54 17.63
N GLY A 125 28.30 -24.22 17.25
CA GLY A 125 28.53 -24.72 15.90
C GLY A 125 27.92 -26.10 15.60
N ASN A 126 27.29 -26.76 16.57
CA ASN A 126 26.61 -28.03 16.33
C ASN A 126 25.21 -27.74 15.79
N PRO A 127 24.79 -28.31 14.65
CA PRO A 127 23.43 -28.12 14.15
C PRO A 127 22.39 -28.72 15.10
N ILE A 128 21.17 -28.21 15.03
CA ILE A 128 20.00 -28.74 15.74
C ILE A 128 19.06 -29.34 14.72
N THR A 129 18.68 -30.60 14.92
CA THR A 129 17.61 -31.25 14.16
C THR A 129 16.41 -31.45 15.08
N VAL A 130 15.19 -31.23 14.59
CA VAL A 130 13.98 -31.22 15.43
C VAL A 130 12.83 -31.97 14.77
N GLY A 131 12.13 -32.77 15.57
CA GLY A 131 10.90 -33.48 15.24
C GLY A 131 11.10 -34.86 14.61
N GLY A 132 12.33 -35.25 14.27
CA GLY A 132 12.63 -36.53 13.63
C GLY A 132 12.36 -37.76 14.51
N PRO A 133 12.57 -38.99 13.99
CA PRO A 133 12.42 -40.23 14.75
C PRO A 133 13.57 -40.51 15.75
N GLY A 134 14.48 -39.55 15.98
CA GLY A 134 15.75 -39.76 16.67
C GLY A 134 16.90 -39.92 15.69
N GLY A 135 17.99 -39.18 15.94
CA GLY A 135 19.14 -39.06 15.05
C GLY A 135 20.46 -39.07 15.80
N THR A 136 21.51 -38.54 15.16
CA THR A 136 22.81 -38.36 15.79
C THR A 136 23.13 -36.88 15.98
N GLY A 137 24.02 -36.58 16.93
CA GLY A 137 24.29 -35.20 17.34
C GLY A 137 23.19 -34.66 18.24
N PHE A 138 22.95 -33.35 18.19
CA PHE A 138 21.84 -32.74 18.94
C PHE A 138 20.57 -32.82 18.10
N ASP A 139 19.92 -33.98 18.15
CA ASP A 139 18.59 -34.22 17.60
C ASP A 139 17.56 -34.09 18.72
N LEU A 140 16.40 -33.52 18.39
CA LEU A 140 15.26 -33.42 19.30
C LEU A 140 14.13 -34.22 18.67
N SER A 141 14.02 -35.48 19.03
CA SER A 141 13.02 -36.37 18.45
C SER A 141 11.59 -36.01 18.88
N ALA A 142 10.61 -36.47 18.11
CA ALA A 142 9.19 -36.30 18.47
C ALA A 142 8.85 -36.93 19.83
N ASP A 143 9.43 -38.10 20.12
CA ASP A 143 9.21 -38.82 21.39
C ASP A 143 9.76 -38.02 22.58
N GLU A 144 10.93 -37.41 22.43
CA GLU A 144 11.51 -36.57 23.48
C GLU A 144 10.68 -35.32 23.72
N LEU A 145 10.31 -34.61 22.66
CA LEU A 145 9.48 -33.40 22.75
C LEU A 145 8.13 -33.69 23.42
N ALA A 146 7.56 -34.89 23.22
CA ALA A 146 6.33 -35.32 23.87
C ALA A 146 6.45 -35.48 25.40
N THR A 147 7.67 -35.65 25.94
CA THR A 147 7.92 -35.71 27.39
C THR A 147 8.14 -34.34 28.04
N MET A 148 8.19 -33.28 27.24
CA MET A 148 8.55 -31.93 27.65
C MET A 148 7.35 -30.99 27.66
N SER A 149 7.23 -30.17 28.71
CA SER A 149 6.13 -29.21 28.84
C SER A 149 6.59 -27.87 29.39
N ALA A 150 6.32 -26.80 28.65
CA ALA A 150 6.54 -25.43 29.09
C ALA A 150 5.57 -24.48 28.37
N PRO A 151 5.19 -23.34 28.98
CA PRO A 151 4.46 -22.28 28.27
C PRO A 151 5.21 -21.77 27.03
N THR A 152 6.55 -21.73 27.09
CA THR A 152 7.39 -21.44 25.92
C THR A 152 8.59 -22.36 25.86
N THR A 153 8.82 -22.95 24.69
CA THR A 153 10.03 -23.71 24.40
C THR A 153 10.91 -22.92 23.44
N VAL A 154 12.16 -22.65 23.83
CA VAL A 154 13.16 -22.00 22.96
C VAL A 154 14.20 -23.03 22.55
N ILE A 155 14.33 -23.29 21.26
CA ILE A 155 15.32 -24.19 20.68
C ILE A 155 16.44 -23.33 20.09
N GLY A 156 17.66 -23.48 20.62
CA GLY A 156 18.80 -22.62 20.32
C GLY A 156 18.91 -21.40 21.25
N SER A 157 19.54 -20.32 20.76
CA SER A 157 19.75 -19.07 21.50
C SER A 157 20.24 -17.94 20.58
N ASN A 158 20.37 -16.72 21.10
CA ASN A 158 21.02 -15.60 20.38
C ASN A 158 22.49 -15.85 20.01
N ALA A 159 23.17 -16.81 20.63
CA ALA A 159 24.56 -17.15 20.35
C ALA A 159 24.71 -18.39 19.46
N HIS A 160 23.64 -19.17 19.25
CA HIS A 160 23.69 -20.37 18.43
C HIS A 160 24.00 -19.99 16.96
N ALA A 161 24.95 -20.71 16.35
CA ALA A 161 25.59 -20.30 15.11
C ALA A 161 25.51 -21.33 13.96
N ALA A 162 24.81 -22.43 14.18
CA ALA A 162 24.56 -23.47 13.19
C ALA A 162 23.09 -23.50 12.75
N ASP A 163 22.80 -24.38 11.79
CA ASP A 163 21.45 -24.54 11.25
C ASP A 163 20.51 -25.21 12.25
N ILE A 164 19.24 -24.77 12.25
CA ILE A 164 18.12 -25.42 12.92
C ILE A 164 17.20 -26.00 11.84
N ASN A 165 17.10 -27.32 11.80
CA ASN A 165 16.34 -28.07 10.79
C ASN A 165 15.10 -28.72 11.42
N VAL A 166 13.91 -28.28 11.02
CA VAL A 166 12.65 -28.94 11.40
C VAL A 166 12.31 -29.98 10.34
N VAL A 167 12.48 -31.26 10.67
CA VAL A 167 12.41 -32.38 9.71
C VAL A 167 11.14 -33.22 9.83
N ALA A 168 10.39 -33.07 10.91
CA ALA A 168 9.07 -33.65 11.07
C ALA A 168 8.14 -32.71 11.86
N ALA A 169 6.85 -33.05 11.89
CA ALA A 169 5.81 -32.15 12.39
C ALA A 169 6.03 -31.79 13.86
N LEU A 170 6.01 -30.48 14.14
CA LEU A 170 6.07 -29.95 15.51
C LEU A 170 4.68 -29.48 15.92
N ASN A 171 4.19 -29.97 17.04
CA ASN A 171 2.90 -29.56 17.60
C ASN A 171 3.06 -29.19 19.08
N PHE A 172 3.06 -27.89 19.35
CA PHE A 172 3.09 -27.32 20.70
C PHE A 172 1.70 -26.93 21.20
N GLY A 173 0.65 -27.13 20.39
CA GLY A 173 -0.73 -26.79 20.74
C GLY A 173 -0.87 -25.33 21.17
N ALA A 174 -1.36 -25.11 22.40
CA ALA A 174 -1.55 -23.78 22.96
C ALA A 174 -0.26 -23.10 23.48
N ASN A 175 0.88 -23.81 23.48
CA ASN A 175 2.15 -23.27 23.94
C ASN A 175 2.90 -22.55 22.80
N ALA A 176 3.92 -21.77 23.17
CA ALA A 176 4.77 -21.07 22.21
C ALA A 176 6.06 -21.84 21.92
N VAL A 177 6.58 -21.68 20.70
CA VAL A 177 7.90 -22.18 20.31
C VAL A 177 8.71 -21.07 19.65
N THR A 178 9.98 -20.96 20.01
CA THR A 178 10.93 -20.07 19.33
C THR A 178 12.13 -20.88 18.86
N LEU A 179 12.42 -20.84 17.56
CA LEU A 179 13.66 -21.31 16.98
C LEU A 179 14.60 -20.12 16.86
N GLN A 180 15.78 -20.19 17.49
CA GLN A 180 16.70 -19.07 17.56
C GLN A 180 18.14 -19.47 17.28
N ASN A 181 18.72 -18.88 16.24
CA ASN A 181 20.15 -18.99 15.90
C ASN A 181 20.72 -17.62 15.52
N GLY A 182 20.77 -16.74 16.51
CA GLY A 182 21.20 -15.35 16.32
C GLY A 182 22.70 -15.17 16.09
N GLY A 183 23.51 -16.21 16.32
CA GLY A 183 24.96 -16.19 16.12
C GLY A 183 25.40 -16.63 14.73
N GLY A 184 24.49 -17.16 13.90
CA GLY A 184 24.81 -17.75 12.59
C GLY A 184 23.83 -18.86 12.18
N GLY A 185 24.05 -19.44 11.00
CA GLY A 185 23.24 -20.53 10.46
C GLY A 185 21.87 -20.08 9.93
N ASN A 186 21.07 -21.06 9.51
CA ASN A 186 19.76 -20.90 8.89
C ASN A 186 18.69 -21.65 9.69
N ILE A 187 17.43 -21.23 9.56
CA ILE A 187 16.28 -22.02 10.02
C ILE A 187 15.60 -22.59 8.79
N ALA A 188 15.55 -23.92 8.68
CA ALA A 188 14.91 -24.61 7.56
C ALA A 188 13.70 -25.41 8.05
N LEU A 189 12.52 -25.02 7.58
CA LEU A 189 11.26 -25.70 7.85
C LEU A 189 10.95 -26.70 6.74
N GLN A 190 11.09 -27.99 7.04
CA GLN A 190 10.84 -29.09 6.10
C GLN A 190 9.55 -29.87 6.46
N ALA A 191 8.93 -29.55 7.58
CA ALA A 191 7.70 -30.15 8.05
C ALA A 191 6.81 -29.14 8.81
N PRO A 192 5.52 -29.46 9.05
CA PRO A 192 4.57 -28.54 9.65
C PRO A 192 4.97 -28.06 11.05
N VAL A 193 4.67 -26.80 11.38
CA VAL A 193 4.85 -26.24 12.72
C VAL A 193 3.51 -25.68 13.21
N THR A 194 2.99 -26.23 14.31
CA THR A 194 1.75 -25.78 14.96
C THR A 194 2.01 -25.34 16.38
N ALA A 195 1.71 -24.08 16.69
CA ALA A 195 1.86 -23.50 18.04
C ALA A 195 1.01 -22.24 18.18
N ALA A 196 0.60 -21.85 19.39
CA ALA A 196 -0.14 -20.59 19.57
C ALA A 196 0.67 -19.36 19.14
N ARG A 197 1.99 -19.39 19.38
CA ARG A 197 2.93 -18.35 18.97
C ARG A 197 4.23 -18.98 18.49
N VAL A 198 4.68 -18.59 17.30
CA VAL A 198 5.92 -19.07 16.68
C VAL A 198 6.89 -17.90 16.55
N GLY A 199 8.11 -18.11 17.04
CA GLY A 199 9.24 -17.21 16.82
C GLY A 199 10.31 -17.88 15.96
N LEU A 200 10.69 -17.25 14.86
CA LEU A 200 11.80 -17.66 14.02
C LEU A 200 12.80 -16.50 14.00
N ALA A 201 13.95 -16.65 14.65
CA ALA A 201 14.94 -15.59 14.78
C ALA A 201 16.33 -16.09 14.39
N SER A 202 16.81 -15.66 13.23
CA SER A 202 18.00 -16.20 12.58
C SER A 202 18.98 -15.11 12.16
N ALA A 203 20.28 -15.41 12.19
CA ALA A 203 21.28 -14.59 11.53
C ALA A 203 21.30 -14.83 10.01
N GLY A 204 21.07 -16.06 9.55
CA GLY A 204 20.96 -16.41 8.14
C GLY A 204 19.51 -16.56 7.68
N ASN A 205 19.29 -17.33 6.62
CA ASN A 205 17.99 -17.46 5.99
C ASN A 205 16.98 -18.23 6.86
N ILE A 206 15.71 -17.87 6.73
CA ILE A 206 14.58 -18.63 7.22
C ILE A 206 13.83 -19.14 5.98
N THR A 207 13.80 -20.46 5.78
CA THR A 207 13.24 -21.07 4.58
C THR A 207 12.18 -22.11 4.91
N GLN A 208 11.27 -22.33 3.96
CA GLN A 208 10.16 -23.25 4.10
C GLN A 208 9.98 -24.07 2.82
N THR A 209 9.77 -25.38 2.98
CA THR A 209 9.34 -26.26 1.88
C THR A 209 7.82 -26.26 1.73
N PRO A 210 7.26 -26.68 0.58
CA PRO A 210 5.81 -26.77 0.41
C PRO A 210 5.09 -27.70 1.41
N ALA A 211 5.82 -28.65 2.01
CA ALA A 211 5.31 -29.59 3.01
C ALA A 211 5.34 -29.05 4.45
N ALA A 212 5.73 -27.78 4.65
CA ALA A 212 6.03 -27.23 5.97
C ALA A 212 5.13 -26.06 6.38
N PRO A 213 3.79 -26.15 6.29
CA PRO A 213 2.92 -25.05 6.68
C PRO A 213 3.11 -24.67 8.16
N ILE A 214 3.03 -23.37 8.43
CA ILE A 214 2.98 -22.81 9.78
C ILE A 214 1.52 -22.57 10.12
N THR A 215 1.06 -23.14 11.24
CA THR A 215 -0.25 -22.85 11.82
C THR A 215 -0.03 -22.20 13.18
N ALA A 216 -0.34 -20.90 13.29
CA ALA A 216 -0.13 -20.17 14.53
C ALA A 216 -1.14 -19.05 14.75
N GLY A 217 -1.33 -18.62 15.99
CA GLY A 217 -2.03 -17.36 16.24
C GLY A 217 -1.14 -16.17 15.86
N THR A 218 0.11 -16.19 16.30
CA THR A 218 1.10 -15.13 16.08
C THR A 218 2.39 -15.70 15.52
N LEU A 219 2.96 -15.01 14.52
CA LEU A 219 4.26 -15.35 13.93
C LEU A 219 5.21 -14.15 13.98
N LEU A 220 6.38 -14.35 14.59
CA LEU A 220 7.55 -13.50 14.38
C LEU A 220 8.53 -14.23 13.47
N ALA A 221 8.94 -13.61 12.36
CA ALA A 221 10.03 -14.11 11.53
C ALA A 221 11.07 -13.01 11.31
N SER A 222 12.29 -13.18 11.83
CA SER A 222 13.34 -12.16 11.79
C SER A 222 14.65 -12.78 11.29
N SER A 223 15.20 -12.24 10.22
CA SER A 223 16.52 -12.57 9.71
C SER A 223 17.43 -11.33 9.73
N SER A 224 18.50 -11.33 10.52
CA SER A 224 19.39 -10.17 10.63
C SER A 224 20.45 -10.06 9.54
N GLY A 225 20.72 -11.16 8.81
CA GLY A 225 21.72 -11.21 7.73
C GLY A 225 21.28 -11.99 6.49
N GLY A 226 20.05 -12.51 6.45
CA GLY A 226 19.50 -13.27 5.32
C GLY A 226 18.06 -12.87 4.95
N SER A 227 17.37 -13.78 4.28
CA SER A 227 15.98 -13.63 3.83
C SER A 227 15.02 -14.48 4.67
N VAL A 228 13.77 -14.04 4.74
CA VAL A 228 12.62 -14.81 5.23
C VAL A 228 11.80 -15.25 4.01
N LEU A 229 11.75 -16.55 3.74
CA LEU A 229 11.10 -17.16 2.58
C LEU A 229 10.05 -18.18 3.06
N LEU A 230 8.86 -17.67 3.37
CA LEU A 230 7.74 -18.41 3.99
C LEU A 230 6.48 -18.32 3.11
N ASP A 231 6.65 -18.47 1.80
CA ASP A 231 5.59 -18.32 0.80
C ASP A 231 5.34 -19.60 -0.03
N GLN A 232 5.96 -20.72 0.38
CA GLN A 232 5.90 -21.99 -0.36
C GLN A 232 4.81 -22.94 0.16
N ALA A 233 4.32 -22.75 1.38
CA ALA A 233 3.32 -23.62 2.00
C ALA A 233 2.00 -22.89 2.28
N ALA A 234 0.97 -23.67 2.65
CA ALA A 234 -0.32 -23.16 3.08
C ALA A 234 -0.27 -22.68 4.54
N ASN A 235 0.43 -21.59 4.80
CA ASN A 235 0.48 -21.02 6.15
C ASN A 235 -0.87 -20.46 6.56
N ASN A 236 -1.18 -20.60 7.84
CA ASN A 236 -2.37 -20.05 8.47
C ASN A 236 -1.93 -19.36 9.76
N VAL A 237 -1.72 -18.05 9.68
CA VAL A 237 -1.51 -17.19 10.85
C VAL A 237 -2.79 -16.39 11.08
N SER A 238 -3.84 -17.13 11.44
CA SER A 238 -5.18 -16.56 11.60
C SER A 238 -5.31 -15.73 12.88
N ALA A 239 -5.83 -14.52 12.68
CA ALA A 239 -6.38 -13.63 13.71
C ALA A 239 -5.45 -13.18 14.86
N ASN A 240 -4.11 -13.27 14.78
CA ASN A 240 -3.20 -12.62 15.76
C ASN A 240 -1.77 -12.31 15.22
N THR A 241 -1.67 -11.52 14.16
CA THR A 241 -0.47 -10.74 13.74
C THR A 241 0.79 -11.51 13.29
N LEU A 242 1.17 -11.27 12.02
CA LEU A 242 2.51 -11.49 11.47
C LEU A 242 3.39 -10.26 11.71
N GLY A 243 4.60 -10.46 12.23
CA GLY A 243 5.62 -9.43 12.35
C GLY A 243 6.99 -9.99 12.01
N GLY A 244 7.94 -9.12 11.66
CA GLY A 244 9.25 -9.60 11.28
C GLY A 244 10.10 -8.63 10.49
N SER A 245 11.32 -9.04 10.20
CA SER A 245 12.25 -8.30 9.34
C SER A 245 13.20 -9.25 8.63
N ALA A 246 13.84 -8.77 7.56
CA ALA A 246 14.89 -9.48 6.86
C ALA A 246 15.99 -8.49 6.44
N ALA A 247 17.24 -8.93 6.34
CA ALA A 247 18.26 -8.15 5.65
C ALA A 247 18.08 -8.21 4.12
N GLY A 248 17.66 -9.38 3.62
CA GLY A 248 17.31 -9.62 2.22
C GLY A 248 15.80 -9.53 2.00
N ALA A 249 15.22 -10.53 1.34
CA ALA A 249 13.79 -10.56 1.05
C ALA A 249 12.97 -11.02 2.26
N PHE A 250 11.79 -10.45 2.46
CA PHE A 250 10.76 -10.96 3.34
C PHE A 250 9.55 -11.37 2.49
N ARG A 251 9.30 -12.68 2.36
CA ARG A 251 8.20 -13.25 1.58
C ARG A 251 7.33 -14.11 2.47
N TYR A 252 6.03 -13.82 2.49
CA TYR A 252 5.05 -14.58 3.24
C TYR A 252 3.72 -14.70 2.48
N GLN A 253 3.11 -15.88 2.52
CA GLN A 253 1.77 -16.10 1.99
C GLN A 253 0.91 -16.80 3.05
N ASP A 254 -0.29 -16.28 3.25
CA ASP A 254 -1.32 -16.83 4.14
C ASP A 254 -2.52 -17.36 3.38
N VAL A 255 -3.16 -18.41 3.89
CA VAL A 255 -4.39 -18.97 3.32
C VAL A 255 -5.62 -18.10 3.59
N ASP A 256 -5.62 -17.30 4.65
CA ASP A 256 -6.76 -16.49 5.06
C ASP A 256 -6.39 -15.04 5.43
N GLU A 257 -7.29 -14.37 6.17
CA GLU A 257 -7.14 -12.98 6.55
C GLU A 257 -5.93 -12.79 7.47
N LEU A 258 -5.09 -11.83 7.12
CA LEU A 258 -3.83 -11.59 7.82
C LEU A 258 -3.72 -10.16 8.31
N ARG A 259 -3.16 -9.99 9.50
CA ARG A 259 -2.68 -8.70 10.00
C ARG A 259 -1.16 -8.65 10.03
N VAL A 260 -0.55 -7.70 9.34
CA VAL A 260 0.86 -7.33 9.54
C VAL A 260 0.94 -6.35 10.69
N GLY A 261 1.76 -6.60 11.70
CA GLY A 261 1.78 -5.76 12.89
C GLY A 261 2.98 -6.02 13.81
N PRO A 262 3.05 -5.29 14.94
CA PRO A 262 4.12 -5.49 15.89
C PRO A 262 3.96 -6.84 16.58
N VAL A 263 5.04 -7.60 16.68
CA VAL A 263 5.06 -8.92 17.33
C VAL A 263 6.24 -9.02 18.28
N SER A 264 6.02 -9.69 19.41
CA SER A 264 7.09 -10.12 20.31
C SER A 264 6.95 -11.59 20.70
N VAL A 265 8.09 -12.27 20.79
CA VAL A 265 8.22 -13.65 21.26
C VAL A 265 9.29 -13.70 22.35
N ILE A 266 9.34 -14.81 23.07
CA ILE A 266 10.41 -15.06 24.03
C ILE A 266 11.49 -15.88 23.33
N GLY A 267 12.68 -15.31 23.21
CA GLY A 267 13.92 -16.00 22.87
C GLY A 267 14.74 -16.29 24.12
N TYR A 268 16.00 -16.67 23.93
CA TYR A 268 16.92 -17.03 25.01
C TYR A 268 18.27 -16.34 24.84
N ASP A 269 18.69 -15.61 25.88
CA ASP A 269 20.03 -15.02 25.96
C ASP A 269 21.00 -16.03 26.54
N ALA A 270 21.94 -16.46 25.71
CA ALA A 270 22.94 -17.46 26.08
C ALA A 270 23.89 -16.95 27.16
N ALA A 271 24.33 -15.69 27.07
CA ALA A 271 25.32 -15.11 27.95
C ALA A 271 24.77 -14.92 29.36
N GLY A 272 23.55 -14.37 29.48
CA GLY A 272 22.85 -14.22 30.75
C GLY A 272 22.18 -15.51 31.26
N ASN A 273 22.12 -16.56 30.44
CA ASN A 273 21.36 -17.79 30.71
C ASN A 273 19.93 -17.48 31.18
N ALA A 274 19.23 -16.64 30.41
CA ALA A 274 17.92 -16.12 30.77
C ALA A 274 17.02 -15.90 29.52
N PRO A 275 15.69 -15.97 29.68
CA PRO A 275 14.77 -15.58 28.62
C PRO A 275 14.95 -14.11 28.24
N GLN A 276 14.80 -13.81 26.95
CA GLN A 276 14.83 -12.45 26.43
C GLN A 276 13.67 -12.19 25.49
N VAL A 277 13.21 -10.95 25.40
CA VAL A 277 12.20 -10.57 24.43
C VAL A 277 12.87 -10.37 23.07
N VAL A 278 12.34 -11.01 22.04
CA VAL A 278 12.68 -10.73 20.64
C VAL A 278 11.44 -10.11 20.01
N SER A 279 11.59 -8.93 19.40
CA SER A 279 10.46 -8.17 18.87
C SER A 279 10.74 -7.55 17.52
N ALA A 280 9.68 -7.40 16.73
CA ALA A 280 9.64 -6.56 15.54
C ALA A 280 8.53 -5.52 15.74
N GLY A 281 8.91 -4.26 15.87
CA GLY A 281 7.96 -3.14 15.98
C GLY A 281 7.33 -2.76 14.64
N SER A 282 8.08 -2.95 13.55
CA SER A 282 7.70 -2.71 12.15
C SER A 282 8.17 -3.87 11.28
N MET A 283 7.68 -3.92 10.04
CA MET A 283 8.21 -4.83 9.03
C MET A 283 9.23 -4.11 8.14
N ALA A 284 10.44 -4.66 8.05
CA ALA A 284 11.52 -4.07 7.26
C ALA A 284 12.34 -5.14 6.52
N ALA A 285 12.57 -4.93 5.23
CA ALA A 285 13.37 -5.83 4.41
C ALA A 285 13.97 -5.11 3.19
N ASP A 286 14.86 -5.77 2.44
CA ASP A 286 15.25 -5.25 1.13
C ASP A 286 14.05 -5.25 0.18
N THR A 287 13.39 -6.40 0.07
CA THR A 287 12.10 -6.52 -0.60
C THR A 287 11.06 -7.11 0.35
N VAL A 288 9.83 -6.61 0.29
CA VAL A 288 8.70 -7.13 1.07
C VAL A 288 7.66 -7.71 0.14
N PHE A 289 7.22 -8.92 0.42
CA PHE A 289 6.09 -9.56 -0.23
C PHE A 289 5.22 -10.22 0.82
N VAL A 290 3.97 -9.77 0.93
CA VAL A 290 2.98 -10.38 1.82
C VAL A 290 1.70 -10.58 1.04
N ARG A 291 1.17 -11.81 1.05
CA ARG A 291 -0.05 -12.15 0.32
C ARG A 291 -1.04 -12.90 1.18
N THR A 292 -2.31 -12.54 1.09
CA THR A 292 -3.42 -13.39 1.53
C THR A 292 -4.06 -14.08 0.32
N LEU A 293 -4.44 -15.35 0.47
CA LEU A 293 -5.17 -16.11 -0.56
C LEU A 293 -6.69 -15.95 -0.43
N SER A 294 -7.17 -15.59 0.76
CA SER A 294 -8.55 -15.26 1.07
C SER A 294 -8.58 -14.11 2.09
N GLY A 295 -9.71 -13.41 2.19
CA GLY A 295 -9.89 -12.35 3.19
C GLY A 295 -9.04 -11.09 2.97
N ASP A 296 -9.12 -10.19 3.95
CA ASP A 296 -8.45 -8.90 3.91
C ASP A 296 -6.96 -9.01 4.30
N LEU A 297 -6.17 -8.02 3.89
CA LEU A 297 -4.81 -7.81 4.42
C LEU A 297 -4.81 -6.53 5.25
N GLN A 298 -4.60 -6.66 6.55
CA GLN A 298 -4.59 -5.54 7.48
C GLN A 298 -3.16 -5.05 7.74
N LEU A 299 -2.94 -3.75 7.56
CA LEU A 299 -1.71 -3.07 7.94
C LEU A 299 -1.87 -2.47 9.35
N GLY A 300 -1.20 -3.10 10.31
CA GLY A 300 -1.19 -2.76 11.72
C GLY A 300 0.14 -2.20 12.23
N THR A 301 1.15 -2.07 11.37
CA THR A 301 2.42 -1.39 11.65
C THR A 301 3.03 -0.83 10.35
N ALA A 302 4.11 -0.06 10.45
CA ALA A 302 4.85 0.41 9.30
C ALA A 302 5.52 -0.76 8.55
N VAL A 303 5.51 -0.69 7.22
CA VAL A 303 6.29 -1.57 6.33
C VAL A 303 7.28 -0.70 5.56
N SER A 304 8.56 -1.04 5.60
CA SER A 304 9.63 -0.35 4.89
C SER A 304 10.42 -1.30 3.99
N SER A 305 10.73 -0.88 2.78
CA SER A 305 11.59 -1.62 1.85
C SER A 305 12.66 -0.73 1.22
N THR A 306 13.80 -1.30 0.81
CA THR A 306 14.83 -0.58 0.04
C THR A 306 14.71 -0.80 -1.46
N SER A 307 14.27 -1.98 -1.89
CA SER A 307 14.13 -2.38 -3.29
C SER A 307 12.68 -2.70 -3.70
N GLY A 308 11.73 -2.51 -2.79
CA GLY A 308 10.31 -2.44 -3.08
C GLY A 308 9.43 -3.39 -2.26
N ALA A 309 8.13 -3.11 -2.26
CA ALA A 309 7.14 -3.87 -1.50
C ALA A 309 5.89 -4.21 -2.32
N ASP A 310 5.45 -5.47 -2.28
CA ASP A 310 4.18 -5.93 -2.81
C ASP A 310 3.31 -6.46 -1.67
N LEU A 311 2.22 -5.76 -1.36
CA LEU A 311 1.20 -6.19 -0.40
C LEU A 311 -0.03 -6.64 -1.18
N VAL A 312 -0.38 -7.92 -1.13
CA VAL A 312 -1.42 -8.54 -1.96
C VAL A 312 -2.57 -9.03 -1.10
N ALA A 313 -3.67 -8.28 -1.08
CA ALA A 313 -4.91 -8.67 -0.42
C ALA A 313 -5.82 -9.45 -1.38
N ALA A 314 -6.29 -10.62 -0.96
CA ALA A 314 -7.30 -11.37 -1.72
C ALA A 314 -8.65 -10.64 -1.80
N ALA A 315 -9.05 -9.91 -0.75
CA ALA A 315 -10.27 -9.11 -0.72
C ALA A 315 -9.97 -7.60 -0.69
N ARG A 316 -9.75 -7.02 0.49
CA ARG A 316 -9.46 -5.59 0.66
C ARG A 316 -8.17 -5.36 1.44
N PHE A 317 -7.56 -4.22 1.20
CA PHE A 317 -6.50 -3.70 2.06
C PHE A 317 -7.11 -2.87 3.19
N GLN A 318 -6.62 -3.05 4.42
CA GLN A 318 -7.14 -2.35 5.60
C GLN A 318 -6.03 -1.72 6.42
N ASN A 319 -5.93 -0.41 6.41
CA ASN A 319 -4.98 0.38 7.18
C ASN A 319 -5.71 1.30 8.17
N VAL A 320 -6.51 0.71 9.05
CA VAL A 320 -7.34 1.44 10.03
C VAL A 320 -6.46 2.24 11.02
N GLY A 321 -5.30 1.69 11.37
CA GLY A 321 -4.36 2.30 12.32
C GLY A 321 -3.42 3.37 11.73
N GLY A 322 -3.46 3.62 10.41
CA GLY A 322 -2.59 4.62 9.77
C GLY A 322 -1.11 4.23 9.74
N GLY A 323 -0.79 2.94 9.57
CA GLY A 323 0.55 2.47 9.30
C GLY A 323 1.10 3.06 8.00
N SER A 324 2.42 3.27 7.94
CA SER A 324 3.09 3.81 6.76
C SER A 324 3.64 2.71 5.85
N LEU A 325 3.70 3.00 4.54
CA LEU A 325 4.49 2.25 3.57
C LEU A 325 5.62 3.16 3.10
N SER A 326 6.86 2.75 3.36
CA SER A 326 8.05 3.52 3.00
C SER A 326 9.00 2.73 2.09
N GLY A 327 9.82 3.48 1.35
CA GLY A 327 10.49 2.97 0.15
C GLY A 327 9.65 3.22 -1.10
N ALA A 328 10.30 3.11 -2.25
CA ALA A 328 9.65 3.10 -3.56
C ALA A 328 10.39 2.12 -4.47
N PRO A 329 9.69 1.33 -5.29
CA PRO A 329 8.23 1.28 -5.41
C PRO A 329 7.58 0.42 -4.32
N TRP A 330 6.39 0.79 -3.88
CA TRP A 330 5.47 -0.14 -3.22
C TRP A 330 4.17 -0.27 -4.03
N ARG A 331 3.56 -1.45 -3.96
CA ARG A 331 2.31 -1.76 -4.64
C ARG A 331 1.38 -2.47 -3.68
N VAL A 332 0.18 -1.96 -3.57
CA VAL A 332 -0.92 -2.59 -2.83
C VAL A 332 -1.89 -3.15 -3.84
N TRP A 333 -1.98 -4.47 -3.91
CA TRP A 333 -2.92 -5.18 -4.75
C TRP A 333 -4.14 -5.57 -3.92
N ALA A 334 -5.34 -5.32 -4.42
CA ALA A 334 -6.58 -5.74 -3.78
C ALA A 334 -7.63 -6.13 -4.81
N ASN A 335 -8.65 -6.88 -4.40
CA ASN A 335 -9.76 -7.17 -5.30
C ASN A 335 -10.63 -5.92 -5.51
N THR A 336 -10.91 -5.17 -4.43
CA THR A 336 -11.82 -4.01 -4.47
C THR A 336 -11.35 -2.88 -3.54
N TRP A 337 -11.67 -1.65 -3.92
CA TRP A 337 -11.55 -0.46 -3.07
C TRP A 337 -12.77 -0.25 -2.17
N VAL A 338 -13.88 -0.97 -2.41
CA VAL A 338 -15.13 -0.77 -1.66
C VAL A 338 -14.96 -1.26 -0.21
N GLY A 339 -15.04 -0.32 0.72
CA GLY A 339 -14.80 -0.57 2.15
C GLY A 339 -13.32 -0.70 2.51
N GLU A 340 -12.41 -0.30 1.63
CA GLU A 340 -10.98 -0.15 1.92
C GLU A 340 -10.73 1.05 2.84
N THR A 341 -9.82 0.92 3.79
CA THR A 341 -9.31 2.05 4.59
C THR A 341 -7.82 2.23 4.30
N ARG A 342 -7.41 3.37 3.72
CA ARG A 342 -5.99 3.60 3.39
C ARG A 342 -5.16 4.21 4.50
N GLY A 343 -5.78 4.76 5.55
CA GLY A 343 -5.07 5.32 6.69
C GLY A 343 -4.10 6.46 6.33
N GLY A 344 -4.44 7.25 5.30
CA GLY A 344 -3.58 8.35 4.80
C GLY A 344 -2.56 7.94 3.74
N LEU A 345 -2.47 6.65 3.38
CA LEU A 345 -1.62 6.21 2.27
C LEU A 345 -2.18 6.69 0.93
N ALA A 346 -1.28 7.20 0.08
CA ALA A 346 -1.57 7.61 -1.29
C ALA A 346 -0.45 7.09 -2.21
N GLY A 347 -0.83 6.65 -3.40
CA GLY A 347 0.14 6.33 -4.46
C GLY A 347 0.89 7.58 -4.94
N SER A 348 1.94 7.38 -5.73
CA SER A 348 2.73 8.45 -6.34
C SER A 348 2.56 8.47 -7.86
N GLY A 349 3.19 9.46 -8.50
CA GLY A 349 3.15 9.59 -9.95
C GLY A 349 1.80 10.08 -10.47
N PRO A 350 1.63 10.12 -11.81
CA PRO A 350 0.42 10.65 -12.45
C PRO A 350 -0.79 9.72 -12.33
N LEU A 351 -0.56 8.42 -12.11
CA LEU A 351 -1.59 7.37 -12.04
C LEU A 351 -1.43 6.56 -10.74
N PRO A 352 -1.77 7.12 -9.57
CA PRO A 352 -1.55 6.46 -8.27
C PRO A 352 -2.48 5.26 -8.02
N ASN A 353 -3.59 5.17 -8.77
CA ASN A 353 -4.56 4.10 -8.69
C ASN A 353 -4.73 3.45 -10.07
N LEU A 354 -4.69 2.12 -10.11
CA LEU A 354 -4.84 1.30 -11.31
C LEU A 354 -5.97 0.30 -11.11
N TYR A 355 -6.74 0.02 -12.15
CA TYR A 355 -7.93 -0.84 -12.12
C TYR A 355 -7.91 -1.87 -13.23
N ASN A 356 -8.82 -2.85 -13.15
CA ASN A 356 -8.90 -3.98 -14.08
C ASN A 356 -7.56 -4.73 -14.20
N CYS A 357 -6.89 -4.88 -13.04
CA CYS A 357 -5.56 -5.47 -12.93
C CYS A 357 -5.47 -6.32 -11.66
N ALA A 358 -5.48 -7.64 -11.83
CA ALA A 358 -5.36 -8.60 -10.74
C ALA A 358 -3.92 -9.10 -10.63
N TYR A 359 -3.44 -9.29 -9.39
CA TYR A 359 -2.14 -9.90 -9.13
C TYR A 359 -2.07 -11.33 -9.72
N LEU A 360 -1.06 -11.59 -10.55
CA LEU A 360 -0.91 -12.84 -11.34
C LEU A 360 -2.11 -13.20 -12.23
N GLY A 361 -3.02 -12.25 -12.46
CA GLY A 361 -4.22 -12.42 -13.27
C GLY A 361 -4.22 -11.51 -14.49
N LEU A 362 -5.41 -11.24 -15.01
CA LEU A 362 -5.60 -10.26 -16.09
C LEU A 362 -5.16 -8.88 -15.60
N CYS A 363 -4.32 -8.20 -16.39
CA CYS A 363 -3.99 -6.80 -16.20
C CYS A 363 -3.99 -6.06 -17.53
N THR A 364 -4.92 -5.12 -17.70
CA THR A 364 -5.08 -4.37 -18.96
C THR A 364 -4.30 -3.07 -19.00
N VAL A 365 -3.53 -2.77 -17.96
CA VAL A 365 -2.76 -1.53 -17.79
C VAL A 365 -1.30 -1.83 -17.52
N SER A 366 -0.45 -0.84 -17.73
CA SER A 366 0.98 -0.94 -17.40
C SER A 366 1.23 -0.39 -15.99
N VAL A 367 1.81 -1.20 -15.11
CA VAL A 367 2.24 -0.76 -13.77
C VAL A 367 3.62 -0.13 -13.88
N THR A 368 3.75 1.16 -13.56
CA THR A 368 5.07 1.82 -13.63
C THR A 368 5.99 1.30 -12.51
N PRO A 369 7.28 1.03 -12.82
CA PRO A 369 8.17 0.38 -11.86
C PRO A 369 8.74 1.33 -10.79
N GLY A 370 8.66 2.64 -10.97
CA GLY A 370 9.24 3.62 -10.03
C GLY A 370 8.25 4.29 -9.08
N ASP A 371 6.94 4.15 -9.35
CA ASP A 371 5.90 4.79 -8.55
C ASP A 371 5.24 3.82 -7.59
N ASN A 372 4.58 4.41 -6.60
CA ASN A 372 3.78 3.72 -5.62
C ASN A 372 2.33 3.62 -6.08
N HIS A 373 1.74 2.43 -6.01
CA HIS A 373 0.43 2.17 -6.61
C HIS A 373 -0.53 1.45 -5.68
N PHE A 374 -1.80 1.84 -5.75
CA PHE A 374 -2.91 0.96 -5.42
C PHE A 374 -3.45 0.33 -6.70
N ILE A 375 -3.60 -0.99 -6.72
CA ILE A 375 -3.95 -1.76 -7.92
C ILE A 375 -5.14 -2.67 -7.60
N TYR A 376 -6.19 -2.54 -8.38
CA TYR A 376 -7.46 -3.24 -8.14
C TYR A 376 -7.83 -4.19 -9.27
N ALA A 377 -8.27 -5.39 -8.90
CA ALA A 377 -8.81 -6.35 -9.86
C ALA A 377 -10.14 -5.86 -10.46
N GLN A 378 -11.00 -5.24 -9.65
CA GLN A 378 -12.26 -4.68 -10.12
C GLN A 378 -12.07 -3.47 -11.04
N GLN A 379 -13.04 -3.28 -11.93
CA GLN A 379 -13.05 -2.20 -12.90
C GLN A 379 -14.18 -1.20 -12.58
N PRO A 380 -13.86 0.05 -12.23
CA PRO A 380 -14.86 1.12 -12.12
C PRO A 380 -15.26 1.65 -13.50
N VAL A 381 -16.43 2.29 -13.56
CA VAL A 381 -16.93 2.95 -14.78
C VAL A 381 -16.77 4.46 -14.64
N ALA A 382 -16.16 5.09 -15.64
CA ALA A 382 -16.13 6.55 -15.77
C ALA A 382 -16.88 6.97 -17.03
N THR A 383 -17.62 8.06 -16.94
CA THR A 383 -18.39 8.60 -18.06
C THR A 383 -17.73 9.83 -18.64
N VAL A 384 -17.41 9.76 -19.93
CA VAL A 384 -16.93 10.89 -20.74
C VAL A 384 -18.13 11.50 -21.47
N VAL A 385 -18.45 12.75 -21.16
CA VAL A 385 -19.54 13.48 -21.80
C VAL A 385 -18.96 14.48 -22.79
N ALA A 386 -19.27 14.31 -24.08
CA ALA A 386 -18.90 15.32 -25.07
C ALA A 386 -19.76 16.57 -24.85
N ASN A 387 -19.12 17.72 -24.68
CA ASN A 387 -19.82 18.97 -24.42
C ASN A 387 -20.57 19.43 -25.67
N ASN A 388 -21.78 19.95 -25.49
CA ASN A 388 -22.51 20.58 -26.58
C ASN A 388 -21.75 21.80 -27.10
N ALA A 389 -21.84 22.02 -28.41
CA ALA A 389 -21.22 23.16 -29.07
C ALA A 389 -22.21 23.83 -30.04
N THR A 390 -21.94 25.08 -30.40
CA THR A 390 -22.76 25.81 -31.37
C THR A 390 -21.87 26.61 -32.31
N ARG A 391 -22.26 26.69 -33.58
CA ARG A 391 -21.66 27.60 -34.55
C ARG A 391 -22.67 28.06 -35.61
N PRO A 392 -22.41 29.17 -36.31
CA PRO A 392 -23.20 29.54 -37.49
C PRO A 392 -22.88 28.69 -38.71
N PHE A 393 -23.83 28.64 -39.65
CA PHE A 393 -23.63 28.07 -40.99
C PHE A 393 -22.46 28.77 -41.71
N GLY A 394 -21.63 28.00 -42.42
CA GLY A 394 -20.47 28.50 -43.17
C GLY A 394 -19.20 28.76 -42.36
N PHE A 395 -19.22 28.55 -41.03
CA PHE A 395 -18.04 28.69 -40.17
C PHE A 395 -17.42 27.32 -39.81
N PRO A 396 -16.11 27.24 -39.54
CA PRO A 396 -15.46 26.02 -39.04
C PRO A 396 -16.07 25.53 -37.72
N ASN A 397 -15.99 24.23 -37.46
CA ASN A 397 -16.38 23.67 -36.16
C ASN A 397 -15.51 24.28 -35.04
N PRO A 398 -16.09 24.63 -33.88
CA PRO A 398 -15.31 25.02 -32.71
C PRO A 398 -14.49 23.84 -32.20
N LEU A 399 -13.53 24.11 -31.32
CA LEU A 399 -12.82 23.06 -30.60
C LEU A 399 -13.84 22.26 -29.77
N LEU A 400 -13.98 20.98 -30.09
CA LEU A 400 -14.85 20.07 -29.35
C LEU A 400 -14.18 19.74 -28.02
N THR A 401 -14.93 19.85 -26.94
CA THR A 401 -14.45 19.60 -25.57
C THR A 401 -15.29 18.51 -24.91
N TYR A 402 -14.78 17.92 -23.85
CA TYR A 402 -15.50 16.92 -23.05
C TYR A 402 -15.29 17.17 -21.56
N SER A 403 -16.11 16.52 -20.74
CA SER A 403 -15.95 16.42 -19.30
C SER A 403 -15.96 14.95 -18.87
N ILE A 404 -15.34 14.65 -17.74
CA ILE A 404 -15.26 13.29 -17.20
C ILE A 404 -15.91 13.28 -15.82
N THR A 405 -16.75 12.27 -15.58
CA THR A 405 -17.43 12.02 -14.30
C THR A 405 -17.28 10.56 -13.89
N GLY A 406 -17.52 10.25 -12.61
CA GLY A 406 -17.40 8.87 -12.09
C GLY A 406 -15.96 8.45 -11.72
N LEU A 407 -15.02 9.39 -11.66
CA LEU A 407 -13.69 9.14 -11.10
C LEU A 407 -13.79 8.92 -9.59
N ILE A 408 -13.00 7.98 -9.08
CA ILE A 408 -13.00 7.58 -7.67
C ILE A 408 -11.61 7.78 -7.05
N LEU A 409 -11.51 7.67 -5.73
CA LEU A 409 -10.23 7.64 -4.98
C LEU A 409 -9.29 8.84 -5.24
N GLY A 410 -9.88 9.98 -5.61
CA GLY A 410 -9.13 11.21 -5.91
C GLY A 410 -8.45 11.23 -7.27
N ASP A 411 -8.78 10.27 -8.16
CA ASP A 411 -8.24 10.21 -9.51
C ASP A 411 -8.59 11.47 -10.33
N THR A 412 -7.69 11.81 -11.26
CA THR A 412 -7.88 12.91 -12.20
C THR A 412 -8.19 12.38 -13.61
N GLY A 413 -8.71 13.26 -14.48
CA GLY A 413 -8.99 12.92 -15.87
C GLY A 413 -7.74 12.67 -16.74
N GLY A 414 -6.52 12.84 -16.19
CA GLY A 414 -5.27 12.74 -16.95
C GLY A 414 -4.96 11.37 -17.55
N SER A 415 -5.65 10.32 -17.09
CA SER A 415 -5.50 8.96 -17.64
C SER A 415 -6.27 8.73 -18.95
N PHE A 416 -7.19 9.64 -19.31
CA PHE A 416 -8.10 9.46 -20.43
C PHE A 416 -7.49 10.01 -21.72
N ASN A 417 -7.45 9.17 -22.74
CA ASN A 417 -6.95 9.52 -24.06
C ASN A 417 -8.02 9.18 -25.10
N GLY A 418 -8.36 10.14 -25.95
CA GLY A 418 -9.38 9.96 -26.96
C GLY A 418 -9.56 11.19 -27.83
N VAL A 419 -10.43 11.05 -28.84
CA VAL A 419 -10.76 12.12 -29.78
C VAL A 419 -12.27 12.24 -29.93
N LEU A 420 -12.72 13.48 -30.08
CA LEU A 420 -14.10 13.81 -30.43
C LEU A 420 -14.22 14.05 -31.92
N SER A 421 -15.37 13.68 -32.50
CA SER A 421 -15.68 13.92 -33.90
C SER A 421 -17.16 14.20 -34.10
N THR A 422 -17.46 14.88 -35.19
CA THR A 422 -18.83 15.09 -35.66
C THR A 422 -18.84 14.97 -37.18
N THR A 423 -19.97 14.52 -37.74
CA THR A 423 -20.16 14.46 -39.18
C THR A 423 -20.43 15.84 -39.81
N ALA A 424 -20.68 16.86 -38.98
CA ALA A 424 -20.88 18.22 -39.47
C ALA A 424 -19.58 18.82 -40.04
N GLY A 425 -19.59 19.23 -41.30
CA GLY A 425 -18.52 19.96 -41.97
C GLY A 425 -18.90 21.42 -42.25
N LEU A 426 -18.01 22.18 -42.90
CA LEU A 426 -18.21 23.61 -43.19
C LEU A 426 -19.57 23.90 -43.87
N GLY A 427 -19.98 23.04 -44.81
CA GLY A 427 -21.23 23.14 -45.57
C GLY A 427 -22.45 22.46 -44.96
N SER A 428 -22.37 21.96 -43.73
CA SER A 428 -23.51 21.32 -43.06
C SER A 428 -24.64 22.32 -42.82
N LEU A 429 -25.85 21.98 -43.25
CA LEU A 429 -27.05 22.81 -43.12
C LEU A 429 -27.40 23.07 -41.64
N PRO A 430 -28.17 24.14 -41.34
CA PRO A 430 -28.67 24.38 -39.99
C PRO A 430 -29.40 23.16 -39.42
N GLY A 431 -29.05 22.77 -38.20
CA GLY A 431 -29.52 21.53 -37.59
C GLY A 431 -28.69 21.08 -36.39
N PHE A 432 -28.99 19.89 -35.89
CA PHE A 432 -28.25 19.25 -34.79
C PHE A 432 -27.48 18.05 -35.32
N TYR A 433 -26.18 18.01 -35.00
CA TYR A 433 -25.30 16.93 -35.39
C TYR A 433 -24.69 16.30 -34.14
N PRO A 434 -24.64 14.96 -34.04
CA PRO A 434 -24.04 14.32 -32.88
C PRO A 434 -22.54 14.61 -32.84
N ILE A 435 -22.03 14.83 -31.62
CA ILE A 435 -20.61 14.83 -31.30
C ILE A 435 -20.33 13.50 -30.62
N ASN A 436 -19.65 12.60 -31.32
CA ASN A 436 -19.26 11.30 -30.80
C ASN A 436 -17.78 11.35 -30.38
N GLY A 437 -17.31 10.28 -29.73
CA GLY A 437 -15.90 10.12 -29.43
C GLY A 437 -15.53 8.68 -29.12
N SER A 438 -14.23 8.42 -29.19
CA SER A 438 -13.63 7.16 -28.74
C SER A 438 -12.55 7.48 -27.72
N PHE A 439 -12.63 6.83 -26.56
CA PHE A 439 -11.77 7.09 -25.41
C PHE A 439 -11.27 5.79 -24.80
N SER A 440 -10.10 5.87 -24.18
CA SER A 440 -9.47 4.81 -23.39
C SER A 440 -8.91 5.40 -22.10
N SER A 441 -8.78 4.59 -21.05
CA SER A 441 -8.17 5.01 -19.79
C SER A 441 -6.91 4.19 -19.52
N ALA A 442 -5.76 4.87 -19.41
CA ALA A 442 -4.50 4.25 -19.02
C ALA A 442 -4.52 3.75 -17.56
N ALA A 443 -5.45 4.25 -16.72
CA ALA A 443 -5.66 3.78 -15.36
C ALA A 443 -6.57 2.54 -15.28
N GLY A 444 -7.22 2.14 -16.39
CA GLY A 444 -8.00 0.91 -16.45
C GLY A 444 -9.51 1.06 -16.22
N TYR A 445 -10.05 2.28 -16.22
CA TYR A 445 -11.51 2.50 -16.16
C TYR A 445 -12.25 1.91 -17.37
N ALA A 446 -13.43 1.35 -17.12
CA ALA A 446 -14.41 1.11 -18.18
C ALA A 446 -14.99 2.46 -18.62
N VAL A 447 -14.77 2.82 -19.88
CA VAL A 447 -15.14 4.15 -20.39
C VAL A 447 -16.52 4.10 -21.05
N ASN A 448 -17.47 4.83 -20.47
CA ASN A 448 -18.77 5.09 -21.07
C ASN A 448 -18.74 6.45 -21.77
N VAL A 449 -19.03 6.50 -23.07
CA VAL A 449 -19.02 7.76 -23.84
C VAL A 449 -20.44 8.19 -24.12
N VAL A 450 -20.82 9.37 -23.63
CA VAL A 450 -22.11 10.01 -23.88
C VAL A 450 -21.94 11.07 -24.97
N PRO A 451 -22.58 10.91 -26.14
CA PRO A 451 -22.51 11.89 -27.22
C PRO A 451 -23.09 13.25 -26.83
N GLY A 452 -22.48 14.30 -27.37
CA GLY A 452 -22.96 15.68 -27.30
C GLY A 452 -23.69 16.06 -28.59
N THR A 453 -24.07 17.32 -28.71
CA THR A 453 -24.71 17.89 -29.89
C THR A 453 -24.00 19.16 -30.35
N LEU A 454 -23.66 19.21 -31.63
CA LEU A 454 -23.26 20.43 -32.32
C LEU A 454 -24.48 21.04 -32.99
N ARG A 455 -24.90 22.21 -32.53
CA ARG A 455 -25.96 23.00 -33.18
C ARG A 455 -25.33 23.90 -34.24
N VAL A 456 -25.73 23.70 -35.50
CA VAL A 456 -25.44 24.64 -36.59
C VAL A 456 -26.64 25.59 -36.68
N SER A 457 -26.44 26.86 -36.33
CA SER A 457 -27.48 27.88 -36.48
C SER A 457 -27.56 28.36 -37.94
N ALA A 458 -28.65 29.04 -38.27
CA ALA A 458 -28.75 29.76 -39.54
C ALA A 458 -27.53 30.70 -39.74
N ALA A 459 -27.24 31.03 -40.99
CA ALA A 459 -26.23 32.02 -41.32
C ALA A 459 -26.56 33.32 -40.57
N ILE A 460 -25.52 33.95 -40.00
CA ILE A 460 -25.69 35.30 -39.45
C ILE A 460 -26.04 36.18 -40.64
N ASP A 461 -27.23 36.77 -40.63
CA ASP A 461 -27.58 37.83 -41.58
C ASP A 461 -26.79 39.07 -41.16
N LEU A 462 -25.56 39.16 -41.65
CA LEU A 462 -24.77 40.38 -41.50
C LEU A 462 -25.56 41.48 -42.22
N PRO A 463 -25.82 42.64 -41.58
CA PRO A 463 -26.46 43.74 -42.28
C PRO A 463 -25.67 43.99 -43.55
N ARG A 464 -26.30 43.77 -44.71
CA ARG A 464 -25.70 44.14 -45.98
C ARG A 464 -25.33 45.60 -45.84
N VAL A 465 -24.08 45.94 -46.15
CA VAL A 465 -23.74 47.35 -46.33
C VAL A 465 -24.74 47.87 -47.33
N ASP A 466 -25.50 48.89 -46.97
CA ASP A 466 -26.42 49.55 -47.88
C ASP A 466 -25.56 50.29 -48.92
N VAL A 467 -25.09 49.56 -49.93
CA VAL A 467 -24.29 50.11 -51.04
C VAL A 467 -25.22 50.81 -52.04
N LEU A 468 -26.54 50.76 -51.85
CA LEU A 468 -27.48 51.69 -52.44
C LEU A 468 -27.63 52.87 -51.49
N ARG A 469 -26.61 53.73 -51.47
CA ARG A 469 -26.90 55.14 -51.25
C ARG A 469 -27.83 55.53 -52.41
N ASP A 470 -29.14 55.51 -52.17
CA ASP A 470 -30.05 56.26 -53.01
C ASP A 470 -29.46 57.67 -53.04
N LEU A 471 -29.02 58.12 -54.21
CA LEU A 471 -28.55 59.49 -54.39
C LEU A 471 -29.71 60.33 -53.87
N PRO A 472 -29.53 61.12 -52.79
CA PRO A 472 -30.59 62.01 -52.40
C PRO A 472 -30.82 62.91 -53.62
N THR A 473 -31.99 62.79 -54.25
CA THR A 473 -32.44 63.76 -55.24
C THR A 473 -32.71 65.03 -54.45
N THR A 474 -31.64 65.77 -54.18
CA THR A 474 -31.71 67.10 -53.58
C THR A 474 -32.22 68.04 -54.67
N TYR A 475 -33.54 68.06 -54.85
CA TYR A 475 -34.26 69.18 -55.48
C TYR A 475 -34.15 70.50 -54.69
N LEU A 476 -33.17 70.61 -53.78
CA LEU A 476 -32.99 71.70 -52.82
C LEU A 476 -31.76 72.58 -53.13
N TYR A 477 -30.90 72.22 -54.09
CA TYR A 477 -29.71 73.04 -54.40
C TYR A 477 -29.52 73.46 -55.87
N ASP A 478 -30.27 72.91 -56.83
CA ASP A 478 -30.18 73.32 -58.25
C ASP A 478 -30.88 74.66 -58.58
N ARG A 479 -31.49 75.34 -57.61
CA ARG A 479 -32.14 76.66 -57.82
C ARG A 479 -31.59 77.82 -56.97
N ASN A 480 -30.57 77.60 -56.14
CA ASN A 480 -30.02 78.65 -55.26
C ASN A 480 -28.87 79.47 -55.87
N ILE A 481 -28.61 79.36 -57.16
CA ILE A 481 -27.89 80.39 -57.94
C ILE A 481 -28.85 81.03 -58.95
N GLY A 482 -30.06 81.37 -58.48
CA GLY A 482 -30.97 82.28 -59.18
C GLY A 482 -30.62 83.72 -58.84
N GLN A 483 -30.55 84.58 -59.86
CA GLN A 483 -30.28 86.02 -59.75
C GLN A 483 -31.14 86.69 -58.67
N ALA A 484 -30.54 87.59 -57.88
CA ALA A 484 -31.25 88.42 -56.93
C ALA A 484 -32.36 89.22 -57.65
N PRO A 485 -33.64 89.13 -57.22
CA PRO A 485 -34.71 89.89 -57.86
C PRO A 485 -34.58 91.37 -57.51
N ILE A 486 -34.09 92.16 -58.46
CA ILE A 486 -34.17 93.62 -58.49
C ILE A 486 -35.66 94.00 -58.61
N CYS A 487 -36.19 94.70 -57.61
CA CYS A 487 -37.53 95.28 -57.68
C CYS A 487 -37.49 96.53 -58.57
N LEU A 488 -38.13 96.48 -59.75
CA LEU A 488 -38.46 97.69 -60.51
C LEU A 488 -39.64 98.40 -59.85
N ALA A 489 -39.39 99.57 -59.25
CA ALA A 489 -40.45 100.47 -58.82
C ALA A 489 -41.03 101.19 -60.05
N THR A 490 -42.11 100.65 -60.62
CA THR A 490 -42.92 101.34 -61.64
C THR A 490 -44.11 102.01 -60.95
N GLY A 491 -43.93 103.28 -60.57
CA GLY A 491 -44.98 104.13 -60.02
C GLY A 491 -44.67 105.61 -60.30
N PRO A 492 -45.58 106.39 -60.90
CA PRO A 492 -45.28 107.74 -61.39
C PRO A 492 -44.97 108.70 -60.23
N LEU A 493 -43.87 109.44 -60.33
CA LEU A 493 -43.48 110.51 -59.40
C LEU A 493 -43.82 111.90 -59.93
N ASP A 494 -44.93 112.03 -60.66
CA ASP A 494 -45.44 113.31 -61.15
C ASP A 494 -46.80 113.61 -60.48
N GLY A 495 -46.73 114.42 -59.42
CA GLY A 495 -47.85 115.14 -58.83
C GLY A 495 -47.49 116.62 -58.78
N ASP A 496 -48.32 117.43 -59.44
CA ASP A 496 -48.12 118.82 -59.84
C ASP A 496 -47.45 119.76 -58.82
N ARG A 497 -46.32 120.33 -59.23
CA ARG A 497 -45.58 121.40 -58.52
C ARG A 497 -46.16 122.81 -58.70
N ALA A 498 -47.35 122.95 -59.29
CA ALA A 498 -47.87 124.24 -59.74
C ALA A 498 -48.92 124.91 -58.82
N GLN A 499 -49.25 124.36 -57.64
CA GLN A 499 -50.34 124.91 -56.84
C GLN A 499 -50.16 125.01 -55.31
N GLN A 500 -48.95 124.93 -54.77
CA GLN A 500 -48.73 125.09 -53.33
C GLN A 500 -47.56 126.04 -53.04
N GLY A 501 -47.92 127.26 -52.62
CA GLY A 501 -47.03 128.34 -52.21
C GLY A 501 -46.26 128.06 -50.93
N ALA A 502 -45.47 129.06 -50.52
CA ALA A 502 -44.31 129.00 -49.62
C ALA A 502 -44.55 128.48 -48.19
N ASP A 503 -44.85 127.18 -48.04
CA ASP A 503 -44.79 126.48 -46.77
C ASP A 503 -43.69 125.40 -46.78
N VAL A 504 -42.62 125.67 -46.05
CA VAL A 504 -41.43 124.82 -45.95
C VAL A 504 -41.73 123.53 -45.17
N LEU A 505 -42.75 123.54 -44.31
CA LEU A 505 -43.17 122.34 -43.57
C LEU A 505 -43.87 121.32 -44.48
N ALA A 506 -44.63 121.75 -45.49
CA ALA A 506 -45.26 120.80 -46.42
C ALA A 506 -44.25 120.04 -47.30
N ARG A 507 -43.08 120.64 -47.59
CA ARG A 507 -41.99 119.99 -48.34
C ARG A 507 -41.25 118.93 -47.53
N GLU A 508 -40.97 119.20 -46.26
CA GLU A 508 -40.25 118.28 -45.36
C GLU A 508 -41.07 117.02 -45.03
N TRP A 509 -42.40 117.14 -44.94
CA TRP A 509 -43.28 116.00 -44.61
C TRP A 509 -43.53 115.03 -45.78
N SER A 510 -43.27 115.43 -47.02
CA SER A 510 -43.39 114.56 -48.21
C SER A 510 -42.23 113.54 -48.33
N ARG A 511 -41.08 113.81 -47.70
CA ARG A 511 -39.92 112.89 -47.70
C ARG A 511 -40.00 111.78 -46.64
N VAL A 512 -40.87 111.92 -45.64
CA VAL A 512 -40.94 110.98 -44.51
C VAL A 512 -41.93 109.82 -44.75
N ARG A 513 -42.75 109.88 -45.82
CA ARG A 513 -43.71 108.80 -46.19
C ARG A 513 -43.31 107.96 -47.41
N SER A 514 -42.03 107.93 -47.81
CA SER A 514 -41.53 106.92 -48.76
C SER A 514 -40.88 105.75 -48.01
N ARG A 515 -41.69 104.98 -47.27
CA ARG A 515 -41.32 103.61 -46.90
C ARG A 515 -41.96 102.65 -47.90
N PRO A 516 -41.20 101.89 -48.69
CA PRO A 516 -41.76 100.79 -49.46
C PRO A 516 -42.36 99.76 -48.50
N ASN A 517 -43.63 99.46 -48.68
CA ASN A 517 -44.37 98.46 -47.92
C ASN A 517 -43.95 97.05 -48.40
N LEU A 518 -43.10 96.36 -47.64
CA LEU A 518 -42.59 95.01 -47.95
C LEU A 518 -43.52 93.88 -47.47
N LEU A 519 -44.80 94.14 -47.23
CA LEU A 519 -45.78 93.11 -46.81
C LEU A 519 -46.31 92.22 -47.94
N ASN A 520 -45.81 92.34 -49.19
CA ASN A 520 -46.23 91.52 -50.33
C ASN A 520 -45.24 90.41 -50.75
N CYS A 521 -44.37 89.95 -49.84
CA CYS A 521 -43.50 88.79 -50.10
C CYS A 521 -43.82 87.56 -49.23
N VAL A 522 -45.08 87.41 -48.80
CA VAL A 522 -45.54 86.17 -48.15
C VAL A 522 -46.77 85.68 -48.91
N ASP A 523 -46.53 84.76 -49.85
CA ASP A 523 -47.62 84.02 -50.48
C ASP A 523 -48.14 82.99 -49.47
N THR A 524 -49.37 83.19 -49.02
CA THR A 524 -50.08 82.33 -48.06
C THR A 524 -51.15 81.54 -48.82
N GLU A 525 -50.72 80.55 -49.59
CA GLU A 525 -51.62 79.48 -50.03
C GLU A 525 -51.16 78.10 -49.54
N ARG A 526 -52.01 77.58 -48.66
CA ARG A 526 -52.10 76.26 -48.02
C ARG A 526 -51.77 75.07 -48.94
N ARG A 527 -51.33 73.95 -48.34
CA ARG A 527 -52.22 72.83 -47.94
C ARG A 527 -51.48 71.70 -47.21
N ASN A 528 -52.09 71.26 -46.10
CA ASN A 528 -51.86 70.08 -45.26
C ASN A 528 -51.00 70.33 -44.00
N GLY A 529 -51.70 70.69 -42.92
CA GLY A 529 -51.18 70.85 -41.56
C GLY A 529 -51.71 69.75 -40.62
N CYS A 530 -51.06 69.66 -39.45
CA CYS A 530 -51.12 68.59 -38.45
C CYS A 530 -52.48 68.42 -37.73
N ALA A 531 -53.52 68.06 -38.48
CA ALA A 531 -54.71 67.37 -37.98
C ALA A 531 -54.97 66.05 -38.74
N ASP A 532 -54.01 65.61 -39.56
CA ASP A 532 -54.03 64.34 -40.30
C ASP A 532 -53.06 63.27 -39.73
N PHE A 533 -52.53 63.46 -38.51
CA PHE A 533 -51.86 62.40 -37.73
C PHE A 533 -52.04 62.62 -36.23
#